data_AF-A0A545BB81-F1
#
_entry.id   AF-A0A545BB81-F1
#
_cell.length_a   1.000
_cell.length_b   1.000
_cell.length_c   1.000
_cell.angle_alpha   90.00
_cell.angle_beta   90.00
_cell.angle_gamma   90.00
#
_symmetry.space_group_name_H-M   'P 1'
#
loop_
_entity.id
_entity.type
_entity.pdbx_description
1 polymer ?
#
loop_
_entity_poly.entity_id
_entity_poly.type
_entity_poly.pdbx_seq_one_letter_code
_entity_poly.pdbx_strand_id
1 'polypeptide(L)'
;MSSPASSQPQPKTVLSIPEDPPLSLLRLYLLRAGYLFMAVGLALTRWPLLIGHDASWALMDSVVVCMLIAQSLLFFLGVRYPVKMIPILLFEMTWKVIWLSAVALPLWFAGALNDAAASVAINCSLVVIVLVILPWPYLLRQYVTRRGDPWLTTAR
;
A
#
# COMPACT_ATOMS: atom_id res chain seq x y z
N MET A 1 27.78 12.70 69.49
CA MET A 1 28.09 12.10 68.18
C MET A 1 26.77 11.69 67.54
N SER A 2 26.25 12.52 66.64
CA SER A 2 24.96 12.28 65.97
C SER A 2 25.16 12.53 64.48
N SER A 3 25.29 11.47 63.69
CA SER A 3 25.40 11.57 62.22
C SER A 3 24.01 11.85 61.62
N PRO A 4 23.85 12.79 60.69
CA PRO A 4 22.59 12.98 59.98
C PRO A 4 22.44 11.91 58.88
N ALA A 5 21.22 11.40 58.75
CA ALA A 5 20.84 10.41 57.75
C ALA A 5 21.05 10.95 56.33
N SER A 6 21.90 10.27 55.54
CA SER A 6 22.02 10.47 54.10
C SER A 6 20.78 9.88 53.41
N SER A 7 19.83 10.74 53.08
CA SER A 7 18.69 10.39 52.22
C SER A 7 19.19 10.23 50.78
N GLN A 8 19.51 8.99 50.40
CA GLN A 8 19.77 8.61 49.01
C GLN A 8 18.49 8.83 48.17
N PRO A 9 18.55 9.54 47.03
CA PRO A 9 17.40 9.70 46.15
C PRO A 9 17.08 8.37 45.46
N GLN A 10 15.87 7.87 45.68
CA GLN A 10 15.30 6.69 45.02
C GLN A 10 15.38 6.85 43.50
N PRO A 11 15.90 5.85 42.74
CA PRO A 11 15.92 5.91 41.29
C PRO A 11 14.47 5.90 40.78
N LYS A 12 14.07 6.98 40.11
CA LYS A 12 12.79 7.05 39.39
C LYS A 12 12.75 5.89 38.40
N THR A 13 11.91 4.90 38.67
CA THR A 13 11.54 3.85 37.72
C THR A 13 10.98 4.54 36.48
N VAL A 14 11.81 4.69 35.45
CA VAL A 14 11.38 5.09 34.13
C VAL A 14 10.47 3.96 33.66
N LEU A 15 9.15 4.21 33.65
CA LEU A 15 8.18 3.36 32.97
C LEU A 15 8.66 3.23 31.52
N SER A 16 9.28 2.11 31.20
CA SER A 16 9.57 1.72 29.83
C SER A 16 8.22 1.56 29.16
N ILE A 17 7.84 2.57 28.37
CA ILE A 17 6.74 2.42 27.42
C ILE A 17 7.12 1.20 26.56
N PRO A 18 6.25 0.18 26.43
CA PRO A 18 6.54 -0.94 25.55
C PRO A 18 6.83 -0.38 24.16
N GLU A 19 8.08 -0.51 23.70
CA GLU A 19 8.37 -0.25 22.29
C GLU A 19 7.47 -1.18 21.47
N ASP A 20 6.65 -0.61 20.58
CA ASP A 20 5.82 -1.41 19.69
C ASP A 20 6.73 -2.46 19.01
N PRO A 21 6.42 -3.75 19.11
CA PRO A 21 7.31 -4.79 18.65
C PRO A 21 7.62 -4.58 17.16
N PRO A 22 8.90 -4.62 16.75
CA PRO A 22 9.28 -4.44 15.36
C PRO A 22 8.51 -5.43 14.50
N LEU A 23 7.98 -4.96 13.35
CA LEU A 23 7.26 -5.81 12.41
C LEU A 23 8.09 -7.08 12.14
N SER A 24 7.49 -8.25 12.42
CA SER A 24 8.12 -9.55 12.17
C SER A 24 8.74 -9.60 10.79
N LEU A 25 9.96 -10.16 10.68
CA LEU A 25 10.68 -10.30 9.43
C LEU A 25 9.82 -10.95 8.35
N LEU A 26 8.98 -11.92 8.72
CA LEU A 26 8.03 -12.57 7.81
C LEU A 26 7.08 -11.55 7.14
N ARG A 27 6.52 -10.61 7.90
CA ARG A 27 5.62 -9.57 7.35
C ARG A 27 6.35 -8.65 6.38
N LEU A 28 7.62 -8.33 6.65
CA LEU A 28 8.43 -7.53 5.73
C LEU A 28 8.71 -8.28 4.42
N TYR A 29 9.00 -9.58 4.48
CA TYR A 29 9.18 -10.40 3.27
C TYR A 29 7.87 -10.55 2.49
N LEU A 30 6.74 -10.79 3.16
CA LEU A 30 5.43 -10.84 2.53
C LEU A 30 5.09 -9.52 1.82
N LEU A 31 5.31 -8.38 2.48
CA LEU A 31 5.15 -7.07 1.86
C LEU A 31 6.01 -6.92 0.60
N ARG A 32 7.31 -7.22 0.69
CA ARG A 32 8.23 -7.16 -0.46
C ARG A 32 7.78 -8.06 -1.60
N ALA A 33 7.30 -9.27 -1.29
CA ALA A 33 6.75 -10.19 -2.28
C ALA A 33 5.50 -9.60 -2.93
N GLY A 34 4.61 -8.98 -2.16
CA GLY A 34 3.44 -8.25 -2.68
C GLY A 34 3.82 -7.12 -3.63
N TYR A 35 4.80 -6.28 -3.24
CA TYR A 35 5.33 -5.23 -4.12
C TYR A 35 5.92 -5.78 -5.41
N LEU A 36 6.73 -6.84 -5.31
CA LEU A 36 7.37 -7.44 -6.47
C LEU A 36 6.33 -8.08 -7.40
N PHE A 37 5.35 -8.79 -6.84
CA PHE A 37 4.24 -9.36 -7.60
C PHE A 37 3.49 -8.29 -8.40
N MET A 38 3.15 -7.15 -7.77
CA MET A 38 2.48 -6.05 -8.45
C MET A 38 3.37 -5.37 -9.48
N ALA A 39 4.64 -5.09 -9.14
CA ALA A 39 5.60 -4.48 -10.06
C ALA A 39 5.79 -5.34 -11.32
N VAL A 40 5.99 -6.65 -11.16
CA VAL A 40 6.19 -7.57 -12.28
C VAL A 40 4.90 -7.75 -13.07
N GLY A 41 3.75 -7.91 -12.41
CA GLY A 41 2.46 -8.03 -13.09
C GLY A 41 2.14 -6.81 -13.96
N LEU A 42 2.35 -5.59 -13.44
CA LEU A 42 2.19 -4.37 -14.23
C LEU A 42 3.27 -4.23 -15.31
N ALA A 43 4.51 -4.62 -15.02
CA ALA A 43 5.59 -4.56 -16.01
C ALA A 43 5.27 -5.43 -17.23
N LEU A 44 4.90 -6.69 -17.02
CA LEU A 44 4.61 -7.63 -18.10
C LEU A 44 3.36 -7.26 -18.90
N THR A 45 2.35 -6.65 -18.26
CA THR A 45 1.08 -6.33 -18.92
C THR A 45 1.04 -4.94 -19.55
N ARG A 46 1.78 -3.96 -19.00
CA ARG A 46 1.66 -2.55 -19.41
C ARG A 46 2.88 -2.03 -20.17
N TRP A 47 4.09 -2.52 -19.89
CA TRP A 47 5.28 -2.03 -20.61
C TRP A 47 5.31 -2.42 -22.09
N PRO A 48 4.86 -3.62 -22.51
CA PRO A 48 4.78 -3.93 -23.94
C PRO A 48 3.88 -2.95 -24.70
N LEU A 49 2.81 -2.47 -24.07
CA LEU A 49 1.93 -1.45 -24.64
C LEU A 49 2.68 -0.14 -24.87
N LEU A 50 3.50 0.31 -23.91
CA LEU A 50 4.30 1.53 -24.06
C LEU A 50 5.37 1.43 -25.15
N ILE A 51 6.09 0.30 -25.21
CA ILE A 51 7.23 0.09 -26.12
C ILE A 51 6.76 -0.26 -27.53
N GLY A 52 5.71 -1.08 -27.66
CA GLY A 52 5.15 -1.53 -28.93
C GLY A 52 4.29 -0.51 -29.66
N HIS A 53 4.36 0.77 -29.26
CA HIS A 53 3.64 1.95 -29.74
C HIS A 53 2.70 1.71 -30.95
N ASP A 54 1.53 1.12 -30.70
CA ASP A 54 0.49 1.02 -31.72
C ASP A 54 -0.19 2.40 -31.84
N ALA A 55 -0.06 3.02 -33.02
CA ALA A 55 -0.44 4.42 -33.28
C ALA A 55 -1.96 4.74 -33.16
N SER A 56 -2.77 3.83 -32.62
CA SER A 56 -4.24 3.91 -32.59
C SER A 56 -4.85 4.10 -31.20
N TRP A 57 -4.05 4.46 -30.18
CA TRP A 57 -4.58 4.65 -28.83
C TRP A 57 -5.62 5.77 -28.76
N ALA A 58 -6.75 5.47 -28.13
CA ALA A 58 -7.60 6.53 -27.61
C ALA A 58 -6.79 7.33 -26.59
N LEU A 59 -6.96 8.66 -26.59
CA LEU A 59 -6.17 9.57 -25.75
C LEU A 59 -6.16 9.15 -24.28
N MET A 60 -7.30 8.74 -23.73
CA MET A 60 -7.41 8.32 -22.32
C MET A 60 -6.69 7.00 -22.02
N ASP A 61 -6.63 6.07 -22.97
CA ASP A 61 -5.95 4.79 -22.77
C ASP A 61 -4.44 5.01 -22.59
N SER A 62 -3.87 5.92 -23.39
CA SER A 62 -2.46 6.31 -23.28
C SER A 62 -2.12 6.88 -21.90
N VAL A 63 -3.00 7.75 -21.37
CA VAL A 63 -2.84 8.37 -20.05
C VAL A 63 -2.86 7.30 -18.96
N VAL A 64 -3.80 6.36 -19.04
CA VAL A 64 -3.91 5.26 -18.07
C VAL A 64 -2.68 4.35 -18.12
N VAL A 65 -2.19 3.99 -19.31
CA VAL A 65 -0.98 3.17 -19.46
C VAL A 65 0.23 3.86 -18.83
N CYS A 66 0.46 5.15 -19.13
CA CYS A 66 1.54 5.93 -18.54
C CYS A 66 1.44 6.00 -17.01
N MET A 67 0.24 6.23 -16.46
CA MET A 67 0.00 6.26 -15.01
C MET A 67 0.32 4.91 -14.36
N LEU A 68 -0.12 3.80 -14.96
CA LEU A 68 0.14 2.46 -14.44
C LEU A 68 1.63 2.08 -14.52
N ILE A 69 2.34 2.53 -15.55
CA ILE A 69 3.79 2.32 -15.65
C ILE A 69 4.53 3.10 -14.58
N ALA A 70 4.18 4.37 -14.37
CA ALA A 70 4.74 5.17 -13.27
C ALA A 70 4.49 4.49 -11.91
N GLN A 71 3.29 3.96 -11.70
CA GLN A 71 2.97 3.20 -10.50
C GLN A 71 3.79 1.91 -10.38
N SER A 72 4.02 1.19 -11.48
CA SER A 72 4.89 0.00 -11.52
C SER A 72 6.30 0.33 -11.04
N LEU A 73 6.85 1.49 -11.43
CA LEU A 73 8.15 1.96 -10.95
C LEU A 73 8.15 2.23 -9.44
N LEU A 74 7.07 2.83 -8.91
CA LEU A 74 6.92 3.04 -7.48
C LEU A 74 6.81 1.72 -6.70
N PHE A 75 6.23 0.67 -7.29
CA PHE A 75 6.23 -0.66 -6.68
C PHE A 75 7.63 -1.28 -6.58
N PHE A 76 8.49 -1.10 -7.58
CA PHE A 76 9.91 -1.49 -7.45
C PHE A 76 10.59 -0.75 -6.30
N LEU A 77 10.30 0.54 -6.12
CA LEU A 77 10.79 1.30 -4.98
C LEU A 77 10.20 0.81 -3.64
N GLY A 78 8.96 0.31 -3.66
CA GLY A 78 8.31 -0.37 -2.54
C GLY A 78 9.01 -1.65 -2.09
N VAL A 79 9.68 -2.38 -2.97
CA VAL A 79 10.52 -3.53 -2.57
C VAL A 79 11.67 -3.08 -1.65
N ARG A 80 12.27 -1.91 -1.93
CA ARG A 80 13.33 -1.34 -1.10
C ARG A 80 12.79 -0.74 0.21
N TYR A 81 11.64 -0.06 0.15
CA TYR A 81 11.04 0.65 1.28
C TYR A 81 9.59 0.19 1.57
N PRO A 82 9.37 -1.09 1.97
CA PRO A 82 8.04 -1.71 1.96
C PRO A 82 7.02 -1.07 2.90
N VAL A 83 7.47 -0.54 4.04
CA VAL A 83 6.59 0.11 5.02
C VAL A 83 6.25 1.54 4.61
N LYS A 84 7.22 2.29 4.07
CA LYS A 84 7.02 3.69 3.65
C LYS A 84 6.12 3.80 2.42
N MET A 85 6.14 2.78 1.57
CA MET A 85 5.40 2.75 0.32
C MET A 85 4.02 2.10 0.42
N ILE A 86 3.54 1.76 1.63
CA ILE A 86 2.20 1.19 1.82
C ILE A 86 1.08 2.00 1.14
N PRO A 87 1.12 3.34 1.10
CA PRO A 87 0.11 4.12 0.39
C PRO A 87 -0.07 3.72 -1.07
N ILE A 88 0.97 3.25 -1.77
CA ILE A 88 0.86 2.88 -3.19
C ILE A 88 0.13 1.54 -3.37
N LEU A 89 0.28 0.59 -2.43
CA LEU A 89 -0.51 -0.65 -2.44
C LEU A 89 -1.97 -0.36 -2.10
N LEU A 90 -2.22 0.58 -1.17
CA LEU A 90 -3.58 1.01 -0.85
C LEU A 90 -4.24 1.69 -2.05
N PHE A 91 -3.52 2.53 -2.78
CA PHE A 91 -4.02 3.15 -4.02
C PHE A 91 -4.40 2.08 -5.03
N GLU A 92 -3.50 1.13 -5.32
CA GLU A 92 -3.74 0.02 -6.24
C GLU A 92 -4.96 -0.82 -5.85
N MET A 93 -5.09 -1.09 -4.55
CA MET A 93 -6.25 -1.81 -4.04
C MET A 93 -7.54 -1.01 -4.24
N THR A 94 -7.51 0.27 -3.88
CA THR A 94 -8.68 1.14 -3.86
C THR A 94 -9.25 1.33 -5.26
N TRP A 95 -8.43 1.67 -6.26
CA TRP A 95 -8.96 1.91 -7.60
C TRP A 95 -9.51 0.61 -8.23
N LYS A 96 -8.89 -0.55 -7.98
CA LYS A 96 -9.40 -1.85 -8.46
C LYS A 96 -10.72 -2.24 -7.82
N VAL A 97 -10.84 -2.03 -6.51
CA VAL A 97 -12.11 -2.28 -5.79
C VAL A 97 -13.21 -1.34 -6.28
N ILE A 98 -12.90 -0.06 -6.49
CA ILE A 98 -13.84 0.91 -7.05
C ILE A 98 -14.26 0.47 -8.45
N TRP A 99 -13.32 0.12 -9.34
CA TRP A 99 -13.66 -0.30 -10.70
C TRP A 99 -14.47 -1.59 -10.74
N LEU A 100 -14.10 -2.59 -9.94
CA LEU A 100 -14.84 -3.85 -9.84
C LEU A 100 -16.27 -3.63 -9.32
N SER A 101 -16.46 -2.76 -8.34
CA SER A 101 -17.78 -2.50 -7.76
C SER A 101 -18.64 -1.56 -8.60
N ALA A 102 -18.06 -0.53 -9.21
CA ALA A 102 -18.80 0.49 -9.95
C ALA A 102 -18.98 0.18 -11.45
N VAL A 103 -18.12 -0.65 -12.03
CA VAL A 103 -18.14 -0.95 -13.48
C VAL A 103 -18.37 -2.44 -13.73
N ALA A 104 -17.50 -3.31 -13.22
CA ALA A 104 -17.57 -4.74 -13.54
C ALA A 104 -18.86 -5.38 -12.98
N LEU A 105 -19.21 -5.06 -11.74
CA LEU A 105 -20.36 -5.64 -11.06
C LEU A 105 -21.70 -5.26 -11.72
N PRO A 106 -21.98 -3.99 -12.06
CA PRO A 106 -23.17 -3.63 -12.84
C PRO A 106 -23.21 -4.30 -14.22
N LEU A 107 -22.09 -4.36 -14.93
CA LEU A 107 -22.01 -5.02 -16.25
C LEU A 107 -22.30 -6.51 -16.16
N TRP A 108 -21.82 -7.17 -15.10
CA TRP A 108 -22.13 -8.55 -14.81
C TRP A 108 -23.64 -8.74 -14.60
N PHE A 109 -24.26 -7.94 -13.72
CA PHE A 109 -25.69 -8.05 -13.45
C PHE A 109 -26.56 -7.76 -14.68
N ALA A 110 -26.10 -6.89 -15.57
CA ALA A 110 -26.76 -6.59 -16.84
C ALA A 110 -26.54 -7.67 -17.92
N GLY A 111 -25.69 -8.68 -17.69
CA GLY A 111 -25.31 -9.67 -18.70
C GLY A 111 -24.53 -9.07 -19.89
N ALA A 112 -23.95 -7.88 -19.71
CA ALA A 112 -23.28 -7.10 -20.75
C ALA A 112 -21.75 -7.11 -20.63
N LEU A 113 -21.21 -8.07 -19.88
CA LEU A 113 -19.77 -8.22 -19.69
C LEU A 113 -19.16 -8.81 -20.97
N ASN A 114 -18.58 -7.95 -21.81
CA ASN A 114 -17.83 -8.38 -22.99
C ASN A 114 -16.44 -8.93 -22.62
N ASP A 115 -15.77 -9.59 -23.57
CA ASP A 115 -14.47 -10.26 -23.33
C ASP A 115 -13.38 -9.29 -22.85
N ALA A 116 -13.41 -8.05 -23.34
CA ALA A 116 -12.48 -7.00 -22.91
C ALA A 116 -12.69 -6.62 -21.44
N ALA A 117 -13.93 -6.36 -21.03
CA ALA A 117 -14.27 -6.04 -19.65
C ALA A 117 -14.01 -7.22 -18.71
N ALA A 118 -14.29 -8.45 -19.16
CA ALA A 118 -13.98 -9.67 -18.41
C ALA A 118 -12.47 -9.82 -18.15
N SER A 119 -11.65 -9.58 -19.17
CA SER A 119 -10.19 -9.61 -19.05
C SER A 119 -9.66 -8.56 -18.06
N VAL A 120 -10.22 -7.35 -18.08
CA VAL A 120 -9.88 -6.31 -17.10
C VAL A 120 -10.34 -6.70 -15.69
N ALA A 121 -11.53 -7.27 -15.55
CA ALA A 121 -12.05 -7.73 -14.25
C ALA A 121 -11.18 -8.82 -13.63
N ILE A 122 -10.73 -9.80 -14.41
CA ILE A 122 -9.81 -10.86 -13.95
C ILE A 122 -8.46 -10.27 -13.54
N ASN A 123 -7.90 -9.33 -14.32
CA ASN A 123 -6.66 -8.65 -13.94
C ASN A 123 -6.82 -7.81 -12.66
N CYS A 124 -7.99 -7.20 -12.47
CA CYS A 124 -8.31 -6.44 -11.26
C CYS A 124 -8.53 -7.35 -10.05
N SER A 125 -9.11 -8.55 -10.22
CA SER A 125 -9.37 -9.47 -9.10
C SER A 125 -8.10 -10.02 -8.45
N LEU A 126 -6.95 -9.99 -9.13
CA LEU A 126 -5.65 -10.32 -8.54
C LEU A 126 -5.27 -9.43 -7.34
N VAL A 127 -5.93 -8.28 -7.18
CA VAL A 127 -5.80 -7.43 -5.99
C VAL A 127 -6.08 -8.15 -4.68
N VAL A 128 -6.90 -9.20 -4.70
CA VAL A 128 -7.23 -10.01 -3.51
C VAL A 128 -5.97 -10.61 -2.89
N ILE A 129 -4.96 -10.97 -3.70
CA ILE A 129 -3.68 -11.48 -3.21
C ILE A 129 -2.98 -10.42 -2.33
N VAL A 130 -2.95 -9.18 -2.80
CA VAL A 130 -2.37 -8.04 -2.05
C VAL A 130 -3.16 -7.78 -0.77
N LEU A 131 -4.49 -7.87 -0.85
CA LEU A 131 -5.41 -7.71 0.28
C LEU A 131 -5.09 -8.69 1.42
N VAL A 132 -4.77 -9.95 1.09
CA VAL A 132 -4.37 -10.96 2.09
C VAL A 132 -2.97 -10.70 2.66
N ILE A 133 -2.04 -10.21 1.84
CA ILE A 133 -0.64 -9.95 2.23
C ILE A 133 -0.51 -8.72 3.15
N LEU A 134 -1.41 -7.75 3.03
CA LEU A 134 -1.32 -6.49 3.76
C LEU A 134 -1.42 -6.70 5.28
N PRO A 135 -0.55 -6.06 6.08
CA PRO A 135 -0.61 -6.13 7.53
C PRO A 135 -1.75 -5.23 8.05
N TRP A 136 -2.99 -5.72 8.00
CA TRP A 136 -4.19 -5.00 8.47
C TRP A 136 -4.07 -4.36 9.85
N PRO A 137 -3.51 -5.04 10.89
CA PRO A 137 -3.36 -4.40 12.19
C PRO A 137 -2.44 -3.18 12.15
N TYR A 138 -1.39 -3.23 11.33
CA TYR A 138 -0.50 -2.09 11.13
C TYR A 138 -1.20 -0.95 10.38
N LEU A 139 -1.95 -1.27 9.32
CA LEU A 139 -2.72 -0.29 8.55
C LEU A 139 -3.72 0.46 9.42
N LEU A 140 -4.52 -0.26 10.20
CA LEU A 140 -5.53 0.35 11.07
C LEU A 140 -4.88 1.25 12.12
N ARG A 141 -3.80 0.80 12.76
CA ARG A 141 -3.06 1.62 13.73
C ARG A 141 -2.47 2.89 13.08
N GLN A 142 -1.86 2.76 11.91
CA GLN A 142 -1.10 3.84 11.27
C GLN A 142 -1.98 4.86 10.55
N TYR A 143 -3.07 4.43 9.90
CA TYR A 143 -3.89 5.32 9.05
C TYR A 143 -5.26 5.66 9.65
N VAL A 144 -5.76 4.86 10.61
CA VAL A 144 -7.08 5.11 11.22
C VAL A 144 -6.94 5.63 12.65
N THR A 145 -6.06 5.01 13.45
CA THR A 145 -5.94 5.35 14.88
C THR A 145 -4.96 6.49 15.15
N ARG A 146 -3.84 6.54 14.43
CA ARG A 146 -2.82 7.58 14.61
C ARG A 146 -3.35 8.94 14.16
N ARG A 147 -3.18 9.97 14.99
CA ARG A 147 -3.50 11.35 14.60
C ARG A 147 -2.60 11.77 13.43
N GLY A 148 -3.22 12.44 12.46
CA GLY A 148 -2.51 13.04 11.33
C GLY A 148 -1.51 14.10 11.80
N ASP A 149 -0.55 14.39 10.93
CA ASP A 149 0.50 15.37 11.23
C ASP A 149 -0.11 16.76 11.52
N PRO A 150 0.43 17.51 12.50
CA PRO A 150 -0.12 18.80 12.89
C PRO A 150 -0.02 19.81 11.74
N TRP A 151 -1.09 20.59 11.55
CA TRP A 151 -1.11 21.69 10.59
C TRP A 151 -0.27 22.90 11.02
N LEU A 152 0.00 23.02 12.32
CA LEU A 152 0.80 24.10 12.92
C LEU A 152 1.80 23.52 13.91
N THR A 153 3.07 23.92 13.79
CA THR A 153 4.09 23.65 14.79
C THR A 153 3.69 24.39 16.06
N THR A 154 3.29 23.69 17.11
CA THR A 154 3.07 24.33 18.42
C THR A 154 4.45 24.70 18.97
N ALA A 155 4.94 25.88 18.61
CA ALA A 155 6.08 26.49 19.27
C ALA A 155 5.65 26.85 20.69
N ARG A 156 6.30 26.24 21.69
CA ARG A 156 6.34 26.76 23.06
C ARG A 156 7.76 27.22 23.34
#